data_AF-A0A520SZM6-F1
#
_entry.id   AF-A0A520SZM6-F1
#
_cell.length_a   1.000
_cell.length_b   1.000
_cell.length_c   1.000
_cell.angle_alpha   90.00
_cell.angle_beta   90.00
_cell.angle_gamma   90.00
#
_symmetry.space_group_name_H-M   'P 1'
#
loop_
_entity.id
_entity.type
_entity.pdbx_description
1 polymer ?
#
loop_
_entity_poly.entity_id
_entity_poly.type
_entity_poly.pdbx_seq_one_letter_code
_entity_poly.pdbx_strand_id
1 'polypeptide(L)' 'MKCIDITCPNCKKIFEVEFNLITPDGREVKCSACDNIWFYKIKQKQKNFLDILKKYPSEIPKDLEDLISESEASK' A
#
# COMPACT_ATOMS: atom_id res chain seq x y z
N MET A 1 15.53 -2.99 4.58
CA MET A 1 15.19 -1.56 4.56
C MET A 1 14.53 -1.21 3.25
N LYS A 2 13.54 -0.31 3.25
CA LYS A 2 12.94 0.22 2.01
C LYS A 2 13.38 1.68 1.88
N CYS A 3 13.96 2.03 0.74
CA CYS A 3 14.34 3.40 0.40
C CYS A 3 13.40 3.95 -0.67
N ILE A 4 13.33 5.27 -0.78
CA ILE A 4 12.60 5.99 -1.81
C ILE A 4 13.50 7.08 -2.39
N ASP A 5 13.38 7.30 -3.69
CA ASP A 5 14.08 8.36 -4.38
C ASP A 5 13.20 9.61 -4.45
N ILE A 6 13.71 10.71 -3.91
CA ILE A 6 13.05 12.00 -3.92
C ILE A 6 13.87 12.97 -4.77
N THR A 7 13.25 13.57 -5.77
CA THR A 7 13.89 14.58 -6.62
C THR A 7 13.54 15.99 -6.13
N CYS A 8 14.55 16.82 -5.95
CA CYS A 8 14.35 18.24 -5.61
C CYS A 8 13.74 18.99 -6.81
N PRO A 9 12.65 19.77 -6.62
CA PRO A 9 12.03 20.51 -7.71
C PRO A 9 12.87 21.70 -8.20
N ASN A 10 13.76 22.23 -7.38
CA ASN A 10 14.60 23.40 -7.72
C ASN A 10 15.88 22.98 -8.47
N CYS A 11 16.71 22.14 -7.85
CA CYS A 11 18.01 21.75 -8.41
C CYS A 11 18.02 20.40 -9.15
N LYS A 12 16.88 19.69 -9.21
CA LYS A 12 16.74 18.36 -9.85
C LYS A 12 17.65 17.25 -9.29
N LYS A 13 18.26 17.47 -8.12
CA LYS A 13 19.06 16.44 -7.44
C LYS A 13 18.17 15.35 -6.85
N ILE A 14 18.62 14.10 -6.95
CA ILE A 14 17.92 12.92 -6.42
C ILE A 14 18.53 12.56 -5.06
N PHE A 15 17.68 12.22 -4.10
CA PHE A 15 18.06 11.82 -2.75
C PHE A 15 17.42 10.47 -2.44
N GLU A 16 18.24 9.51 -2.01
CA GLU A 16 17.77 8.24 -1.48
C GLU A 16 17.46 8.42 0.01
N VAL A 17 16.19 8.22 0.38
CA VAL A 17 15.69 8.44 1.75
C VAL A 17 15.00 7.19 2.26
N GLU A 18 15.15 6.86 3.53
CA GLU A 18 14.43 5.74 4.13
C GLU A 18 12.92 5.98 4.12
N PHE A 19 12.16 4.98 3.65
CA PHE A 19 10.70 5.03 3.57
C PHE A 19 10.06 5.35 4.93
N ASN A 20 10.63 4.87 6.03
CA ASN A 20 10.10 5.08 7.38
C ASN A 20 10.21 6.53 7.88
N LEU A 21 11.01 7.37 7.22
CA LEU A 21 11.14 8.79 7.56
C LEU A 21 10.02 9.65 6.96
N ILE A 22 9.33 9.17 5.93
CA ILE A 22 8.21 9.89 5.31
C ILE A 22 6.91 9.20 5.69
N THR A 23 6.11 9.88 6.50
CA THR A 23 4.79 9.43 6.92
C THR A 23 3.83 9.30 5.72
N PRO A 24 2.84 8.39 5.79
CA PRO A 24 1.85 8.21 4.72
C PRO A 24 1.03 9.46 4.44
N ASP A 25 0.86 10.34 5.44
CA ASP A 25 0.20 11.64 5.29
C ASP A 25 1.05 12.67 4.52
N GLY A 26 2.35 12.41 4.37
CA GLY A 26 3.37 13.31 3.84
C GLY A 26 4.21 13.94 4.94
N ARG A 27 5.30 14.61 4.54
CA ARG A 27 6.23 15.34 5.40
C ARG A 27 6.89 16.47 4.60
N GLU A 28 7.22 17.58 5.26
CA GLU A 28 8.06 18.63 4.69
C GLU A 28 9.52 18.19 4.63
N VAL A 29 10.15 18.34 3.45
CA VAL A 29 11.54 17.97 3.21
C VAL A 29 12.33 19.19 2.77
N LYS A 30 13.61 19.24 3.16
CA LYS A 30 14.54 20.31 2.81
C LYS A 30 15.67 19.76 1.94
N CYS A 31 15.97 20.43 0.83
CA CYS A 31 17.09 20.07 -0.03
C CYS A 31 18.41 20.53 0.60
N SER A 32 19.35 19.60 0.82
CA SER A 32 20.68 19.94 1.33
C SER A 32 21.58 20.66 0.31
N ALA A 33 21.18 20.77 -0.95
CA ALA A 33 22.00 21.39 -2.01
C ALA A 33 21.57 22.82 -2.39
N CYS A 34 20.30 23.18 -2.18
CA CYS A 34 19.76 24.49 -2.57
C CYS A 34 18.80 25.08 -1.52
N ASP A 35 18.73 24.47 -0.33
CA ASP A 35 17.90 24.87 0.81
C ASP A 35 16.39 24.97 0.53
N ASN A 36 15.91 24.57 -0.64
CA ASN A 36 14.49 24.56 -0.98
C ASN A 36 13.71 23.60 -0.07
N ILE A 37 12.58 24.06 0.46
CA ILE A 37 11.67 23.27 1.29
C ILE A 37 10.40 22.99 0.48
N TRP A 38 9.93 21.75 0.50
CA TRP A 38 8.66 21.38 -0.14
C TRP A 38 7.96 20.25 0.60
N PHE A 39 6.65 20.17 0.42
CA PHE A 39 5.86 19.06 0.96
C PHE A 39 5.97 17.85 0.04
N TYR A 40 6.39 16.71 0.58
CA TYR A 40 6.49 15.45 -0.14
C TYR A 40 5.56 14.39 0.47
N LYS A 41 4.80 13.70 -0.37
CA LYS A 41 3.86 12.65 0.04
C LYS A 41 4.03 11.42 -0.84
N ILE A 42 4.17 10.27 -0.19
CA ILE A 42 4.23 8.98 -0.87
C ILE A 42 2.84 8.70 -1.46
N LYS A 43 2.77 8.55 -2.79
CA LYS A 43 1.56 8.05 -3.44
C LYS A 43 1.43 6.56 -3.17
N GLN A 44 0.74 6.19 -2.09
CA GLN A 44 0.34 4.81 -1.90
C GLN A 44 -0.63 4.47 -3.05
N LYS A 45 -0.27 3.49 -3.89
CA LYS A 45 -1.26 2.83 -4.73
C LYS A 45 -2.27 2.20 -3.79
N GLN A 46 -3.38 2.89 -3.56
CA GLN A 46 -4.56 2.25 -3.00
C GLN A 46 -4.86 1.11 -3.97
N LYS A 47 -4.57 -0.13 -3.59
CA LYS A 47 -5.19 -1.26 -4.28
C LYS A 47 -6.67 -1.00 -4.13
N ASN A 48 -7.38 -0.72 -5.22
CA ASN A 48 -8.80 -0.48 -5.12
C ASN A 48 -9.38 -1.71 -4.44
N PHE A 49 -10.12 -1.53 -3.35
CA PHE A 49 -10.79 -2.62 -2.66
C PHE A 49 -11.59 -3.49 -3.64
N LEU A 50 -12.13 -2.85 -4.69
CA LEU A 50 -12.73 -3.46 -5.87
C LEU A 50 -11.84 -4.49 -6.60
N ASP A 51 -10.53 -4.26 -6.73
CA ASP A 51 -9.60 -5.23 -7.34
C ASP A 51 -9.37 -6.45 -6.44
N ILE A 52 -9.50 -6.28 -5.12
CA ILE A 52 -9.39 -7.38 -4.15
C ILE A 52 -10.68 -8.21 -4.16
N LEU A 53 -11.85 -7.56 -4.15
CA LEU A 53 -13.16 -8.21 -4.24
C LEU A 53 -13.32 -9.03 -5.52
N LYS A 54 -12.81 -8.56 -6.65
CA LYS A 54 -12.81 -9.31 -7.92
C LYS A 54 -11.96 -10.58 -7.86
N LYS A 55 -10.88 -10.58 -7.07
CA LYS A 55 -9.94 -11.71 -7.00
C LYS A 55 -10.46 -12.84 -6.11
N TYR A 56 -11.23 -12.50 -5.08
CA TYR A 56 -11.87 -13.44 -4.18
C TYR A 56 -13.35 -13.04 -4.05
N PRO A 57 -14.18 -13.38 -5.04
CA PRO A 57 -15.62 -13.25 -4.87
C PRO A 57 -16.00 -14.10 -3.65
N SER A 58 -16.61 -13.46 -2.66
CA SER A 58 -17.02 -14.04 -1.38
C SER A 58 -18.18 -15.04 -1.49
N GLU A 59 -18.41 -15.61 -2.67
CA GLU A 59 -19.38 -16.68 -2.85
C GLU A 59 -18.81 -17.95 -2.20
N ILE A 60 -19.33 -18.27 -1.02
CA ILE A 60 -19.11 -19.57 -0.38
C ILE A 60 -19.56 -20.63 -1.40
N PRO A 61 -18.67 -21.54 -1.86
CA PRO A 61 -19.07 -22.60 -2.77
C PRO A 61 -20.17 -23.43 -2.13
N LYS A 62 -21.27 -23.66 -2.86
CA LYS A 62 -22.40 -24.51 -2.44
C LYS A 62 -21.96 -25.90 -1.95
N ASP A 63 -20.83 -26.37 -2.48
CA ASP A 63 -20.18 -27.64 -2.14
C ASP A 63 -19.75 -27.76 -0.67
N LEU A 64 -19.55 -26.63 0.04
CA LEU A 64 -19.20 -26.65 1.47
C LEU A 64 -20.41 -27.00 2.36
N GLU A 65 -21.63 -26.75 1.87
CA GLU A 65 -22.88 -27.02 2.57
C GLU A 65 -23.25 -28.50 2.47
N ASP A 66 -22.89 -29.14 1.36
CA ASP A 66 -23.06 -30.59 1.13
C ASP A 66 -22.12 -31.43 2.04
N LEU A 67 -20.91 -30.94 2.33
CA LEU A 67 -19.93 -31.63 3.21
C LEU A 67 -20.30 -31.63 4.71
N ILE A 68 -21.12 -30.67 5.16
CA ILE A 68 -21.53 -30.58 6.57
C ILE A 68 -22.68 -31.56 6.87
N SER A 69 -23.50 -31.87 5.86
CA SER A 69 -24.66 -32.76 5.96
C SER A 69 -24.28 -34.21 6.28
N GLU A 70 -23.10 -34.67 5.82
CA GLU A 70 -22.65 -36.06 6.03
C GLU A 70 -22.23 -36.36 7.48
N SER A 71 -21.86 -35.32 8.24
CA SER A 71 -21.46 -35.45 9.65
C SER A 71 -22.63 -35.52 10.63
N GLU A 72 -23.84 -35.10 10.24
CA GLU A 72 -25.02 -35.11 11.13
C GLU A 72 -25.87 -36.39 11.02
N ALA A 73 -25.56 -37.28 10.06
CA ALA A 73 -26.32 -38.52 9.83
C ALA A 73 -25.82 -39.75 10.62
N SER A 74 -24.75 -39.62 11.42
CA SER A 74 -24.31 -40.65 12.38
C SER A 74 -24.52 -40.17 13.81
N LYS A 75 -25.78 -40.04 14.21
CA LYS A 75 -26.18 -40.11 15.62
C LYS A 75 -27.48 -40.90 15.77
#